data_AF-A0A3B8XL15-F1
#
_entry.id   AF-A0A3B8XL15-F1
#
_cell.length_a   1.000
_cell.length_b   1.000
_cell.length_c   1.000
_cell.angle_alpha   90.00
_cell.angle_beta   90.00
_cell.angle_gamma   90.00
#
_symmetry.space_group_name_H-M   'P 1'
#
loop_
_entity.id
_entity.type
_entity.pdbx_description
1 polymer ?
#
loop_
_entity_poly.entity_id
_entity_poly.type
_entity_poly.pdbx_seq_one_letter_code
_entity_poly.pdbx_strand_id
1 'polypeptide(L)'
;IIADLQAALPGDVVVSNPAGNTIRFLDDGAVGNSDIDAVSATITPSALTGAGTGLPLFTDGENGTVFSNSLDGIGQKTGFASRITVNPAVIADDTVLVSYDAGVPMGDTTRPLDLLARLTSNTRTYAPETGIGGSATPFNGTIDEFARRIVSFQSSQASNAERDAEAQQVVTSSLQDRFDAETGVNIDDEMSNLLLLQNAYSANARVISTIQELFTVLMSIGR
;
A
#
# COMPACT_ATOMS: atom_id res chain seq x y z
N ILE A 1 21.06 -5.31 15.81
CA ILE A 1 20.57 -4.28 16.76
C ILE A 1 21.52 -3.12 16.94
N ILE A 2 22.79 -3.29 17.37
CA ILE A 2 23.69 -2.14 17.57
C ILE A 2 23.94 -1.38 16.26
N ALA A 3 24.21 -2.08 15.15
CA ALA A 3 24.37 -1.46 13.84
C ALA A 3 23.10 -0.75 13.37
N ASP A 4 21.92 -1.35 13.57
CA ASP A 4 20.63 -0.77 13.16
C ASP A 4 20.27 0.45 14.00
N LEU A 5 20.52 0.40 15.32
CA LEU A 5 20.36 1.55 16.22
C LEU A 5 21.32 2.68 15.86
N GLN A 6 22.58 2.35 15.55
CA GLN A 6 23.57 3.33 15.12
C GLN A 6 23.15 4.00 13.80
N ALA A 7 22.58 3.25 12.85
CA ALA A 7 22.09 3.78 11.59
C ALA A 7 20.85 4.70 11.75
N ALA A 8 20.08 4.51 12.82
CA ALA A 8 18.91 5.31 13.13
C ALA A 8 19.21 6.61 13.91
N LEU A 9 20.45 6.79 14.39
CA LEU A 9 20.85 7.91 15.23
C LEU A 9 21.81 8.86 14.51
N PRO A 10 21.93 10.13 14.96
CA PRO A 10 22.93 11.06 14.47
C PRO A 10 24.35 10.52 14.63
N GLY A 11 25.28 10.97 13.78
CA GLY A 11 26.68 10.53 13.80
C GLY A 11 27.42 10.85 15.10
N ASP A 12 26.93 11.82 15.88
CA ASP A 12 27.50 12.25 17.16
C ASP A 12 27.15 11.30 18.31
N VAL A 13 26.21 10.35 18.11
CA VAL A 13 25.85 9.35 19.12
C VAL A 13 26.46 8.01 18.74
N VAL A 14 27.28 7.43 19.63
CA VAL A 14 27.88 6.11 19.46
C VAL A 14 27.11 5.07 20.27
N VAL A 15 26.58 4.06 19.59
CA VAL A 15 25.88 2.92 20.19
C VAL A 15 26.84 1.74 20.34
N SER A 16 26.88 1.15 21.54
CA SER A 16 27.70 -0.03 21.83
C SER A 16 26.99 -1.01 22.77
N ASN A 17 27.36 -2.29 22.75
CA ASN A 17 26.99 -3.26 23.79
C ASN A 17 28.27 -3.66 24.55
N PRO A 18 28.59 -3.00 25.69
CA PRO A 18 29.78 -3.32 26.46
C PRO A 18 29.74 -4.71 27.10
N ALA A 19 28.56 -5.21 27.48
CA ALA A 19 28.35 -6.57 28.00
C ALA A 19 26.86 -6.92 28.12
N GLY A 20 26.53 -8.18 27.81
CA GLY A 20 25.22 -8.79 28.11
C GLY A 20 24.04 -8.00 27.54
N ASN A 21 23.14 -7.58 28.44
CA ASN A 21 21.89 -6.88 28.12
C ASN A 21 22.03 -5.35 28.23
N THR A 22 23.24 -4.81 28.37
CA THR A 22 23.47 -3.38 28.48
C THR A 22 23.72 -2.79 27.11
N ILE A 23 22.82 -1.93 26.63
CA ILE A 23 23.09 -1.04 25.50
C ILE A 23 23.57 0.30 26.05
N ARG A 24 24.68 0.79 25.52
CA ARG A 24 25.29 2.06 25.90
C ARG A 24 25.27 3.03 24.73
N PHE A 25 24.81 4.24 25.01
CA PHE A 25 24.87 5.39 24.13
C PHE A 25 25.89 6.36 24.71
N LEU A 26 26.85 6.78 23.89
CA LEU A 26 27.88 7.76 24.24
C LEU A 26 27.76 8.93 23.28
N ASP A 27 28.00 10.14 23.77
CA ASP A 27 28.18 11.34 22.96
C ASP A 27 29.52 11.32 22.19
N ASP A 28 29.82 12.42 21.51
CA ASP A 28 31.07 12.69 20.81
C ASP A 28 32.26 12.96 21.77
N GLY A 29 32.07 12.79 23.08
CA GLY A 29 33.07 12.86 24.13
C GLY A 29 33.17 14.22 24.82
N ALA A 30 34.07 14.33 25.81
CA ALA A 30 34.17 15.48 26.72
C ALA A 30 34.57 16.84 26.10
N VAL A 31 34.92 16.87 24.81
CA VAL A 31 35.24 18.11 24.05
C VAL A 31 34.22 18.34 22.92
N GLY A 32 33.19 17.49 22.86
CA GLY A 32 32.11 17.53 21.90
C GLY A 32 31.09 18.63 22.20
N ASN A 33 30.28 18.94 21.19
CA ASN A 33 29.20 19.93 21.34
C ASN A 33 27.82 19.28 21.53
N SER A 34 27.74 17.94 21.51
CA SER A 34 26.50 17.18 21.46
C SER A 34 26.36 16.29 22.71
N ASP A 35 25.72 16.78 23.77
CA ASP A 35 25.52 16.02 25.01
C ASP A 35 24.26 15.14 24.96
N ILE A 36 24.28 13.97 25.61
CA ILE A 36 23.09 13.13 25.82
C ILE A 36 22.45 13.48 27.18
N ASP A 37 21.39 14.28 27.14
CA ASP A 37 20.69 14.72 28.36
C ASP A 37 19.93 13.59 29.06
N ALA A 38 19.28 12.71 28.30
CA ALA A 38 18.49 11.61 28.84
C ALA A 38 18.33 10.46 27.83
N VAL A 39 18.22 9.23 28.35
CA VAL A 39 17.85 8.04 27.59
C VAL A 39 16.57 7.48 28.19
N SER A 40 15.58 7.22 27.35
CA SER A 40 14.38 6.47 27.72
C SER A 40 14.19 5.31 26.75
N ALA A 41 13.62 4.22 27.25
CA ALA A 41 13.34 3.03 26.45
C ALA A 41 11.93 2.55 26.77
N THR A 42 11.21 2.15 25.72
CA THR A 42 9.96 1.39 25.86
C THR A 42 10.28 -0.07 25.59
N ILE A 43 10.02 -0.94 26.57
CA ILE A 43 10.31 -2.37 26.47
C ILE A 43 9.00 -3.12 26.38
N THR A 44 8.90 -4.05 25.43
CA THR A 44 7.76 -4.98 25.39
C THR A 44 7.84 -5.93 26.59
N PRO A 45 6.80 -6.01 27.44
CA PRO A 45 6.72 -7.02 28.49
C PRO A 45 6.78 -8.43 27.89
N SER A 46 7.70 -9.26 28.35
CA SER A 46 7.83 -10.65 27.89
C SER A 46 7.22 -11.68 28.85
N ALA A 47 6.80 -11.24 30.04
CA ALA A 47 6.20 -12.06 31.08
C ALA A 47 4.80 -11.52 31.47
N LEU A 48 3.97 -12.39 32.04
CA LEU A 48 2.63 -12.02 32.52
C LEU A 48 2.66 -11.26 33.85
N THR A 49 3.72 -11.43 34.63
CA THR A 49 3.94 -10.82 35.94
C THR A 49 5.35 -10.24 36.05
N GLY A 50 5.58 -9.34 37.01
CA GLY A 50 6.90 -8.74 37.27
C GLY A 50 7.38 -7.73 36.21
N ALA A 51 6.50 -7.29 35.31
CA ALA A 51 6.76 -6.29 34.27
C ALA A 51 5.95 -5.00 34.48
N GLY A 52 5.63 -4.69 35.75
CA GLY A 52 4.69 -3.63 36.12
C GLY A 52 3.30 -3.88 35.55
N THR A 53 2.60 -2.80 35.18
CA THR A 53 1.25 -2.88 34.59
C THR A 53 1.24 -3.42 33.16
N GLY A 54 2.40 -3.54 32.50
CA GLY A 54 2.50 -4.07 31.15
C GLY A 54 2.17 -5.57 31.06
N LEU A 55 1.51 -5.97 29.97
CA LEU A 55 1.13 -7.37 29.70
C LEU A 55 1.29 -7.67 28.20
N PRO A 56 1.93 -8.79 27.81
CA PRO A 56 1.90 -9.26 26.42
C PRO A 56 0.52 -9.84 26.10
N LEU A 57 -0.49 -8.97 25.97
CA LEU A 57 -1.87 -9.36 25.69
C LEU A 57 -2.00 -10.03 24.32
N PHE A 58 -1.21 -9.56 23.35
CA PHE A 58 -1.16 -10.11 22.00
C PHE A 58 0.21 -10.73 21.72
N THR A 59 0.18 -11.84 20.99
CA THR A 59 1.36 -12.60 20.56
C THR A 59 1.39 -12.73 19.04
N ASP A 60 2.58 -13.02 18.50
CA ASP A 60 2.81 -13.27 17.09
C ASP A 60 2.80 -14.78 16.80
N GLY A 61 1.80 -15.20 16.03
CA GLY A 61 1.64 -16.58 15.54
C GLY A 61 1.09 -17.55 16.58
N GLU A 62 0.87 -18.79 16.13
CA GLU A 62 0.25 -19.87 16.92
C GLU A 62 1.13 -20.33 18.10
N ASN A 63 2.44 -20.15 17.98
CA ASN A 63 3.41 -20.49 19.04
C ASN A 63 3.44 -19.47 20.19
N GLY A 64 2.61 -18.42 20.15
CA GLY A 64 2.50 -17.46 21.25
C GLY A 64 3.76 -16.62 21.49
N THR A 65 4.55 -16.35 20.44
CA THR A 65 5.80 -15.59 20.59
C THR A 65 5.51 -14.12 20.90
N VAL A 66 6.29 -13.50 21.79
CA VAL A 66 6.11 -12.07 22.11
C VAL A 66 6.45 -11.23 20.88
N PHE A 67 5.61 -10.23 20.59
CA PHE A 67 5.91 -9.24 19.55
C PHE A 67 6.89 -8.20 20.09
N SER A 68 8.19 -8.39 19.84
CA SER A 68 9.22 -7.40 20.15
C SER A 68 9.57 -6.53 18.94
N ASN A 69 9.16 -6.97 17.74
CA ASN A 69 9.62 -6.41 16.48
C ASN A 69 11.14 -6.23 16.45
N SER A 70 11.86 -7.24 16.97
CA SER A 70 13.32 -7.23 17.03
C SER A 70 13.92 -6.86 15.68
N LEU A 71 14.90 -5.95 15.71
CA LEU A 71 15.72 -5.58 14.56
C LEU A 71 16.77 -6.65 14.25
N ASP A 72 16.98 -7.60 15.17
CA ASP A 72 17.84 -8.77 14.93
C ASP A 72 17.09 -9.83 14.12
N GLY A 73 17.37 -9.90 12.82
CA GLY A 73 16.81 -10.89 11.90
C GLY A 73 15.71 -10.36 10.99
N ILE A 74 14.81 -11.24 10.54
CA ILE A 74 13.65 -10.84 9.73
C ILE A 74 12.60 -10.31 10.71
N GLY A 75 12.47 -8.97 10.81
CA GLY A 75 11.58 -8.33 11.76
C GLY A 75 10.13 -8.83 11.70
N GLN A 76 9.46 -8.89 12.85
CA GLN A 76 8.11 -9.46 13.00
C GLN A 76 7.01 -8.60 12.35
N LYS A 77 7.27 -7.31 12.08
CA LYS A 77 6.27 -6.34 11.57
C LYS A 77 5.51 -6.83 10.34
N THR A 78 6.21 -7.35 9.33
CA THR A 78 5.57 -7.77 8.08
C THR A 78 4.73 -9.02 8.30
N GLY A 79 3.44 -8.93 7.95
CA GLY A 79 2.47 -10.02 8.13
C GLY A 79 1.94 -10.19 9.55
N PHE A 80 2.36 -9.37 10.52
CA PHE A 80 1.85 -9.47 11.89
C PHE A 80 0.32 -9.33 11.98
N ALA A 81 -0.28 -8.49 11.13
CA ALA A 81 -1.73 -8.29 11.08
C ALA A 81 -2.53 -9.59 10.84
N SER A 82 -1.98 -10.58 10.12
CA SER A 82 -2.64 -11.88 9.92
C SER A 82 -2.28 -12.92 10.98
N ARG A 83 -1.23 -12.68 11.77
CA ARG A 83 -0.71 -13.62 12.77
C ARG A 83 -0.99 -13.21 14.21
N ILE A 84 -1.44 -11.98 14.43
CA ILE A 84 -1.73 -11.45 15.76
C ILE A 84 -2.84 -12.29 16.40
N THR A 85 -2.56 -12.80 17.59
CA THR A 85 -3.50 -13.60 18.39
C THR A 85 -3.49 -13.12 19.83
N VAL A 86 -4.56 -13.40 20.57
CA VAL A 86 -4.56 -13.19 22.03
C VAL A 86 -3.64 -14.22 22.65
N ASN A 87 -2.81 -13.79 23.59
CA ASN A 87 -1.86 -14.66 24.27
C ASN A 87 -2.58 -15.84 24.94
N PRO A 88 -2.31 -17.10 24.52
CA PRO A 88 -2.99 -18.27 25.07
C PRO A 88 -2.83 -18.43 26.59
N ALA A 89 -1.73 -17.92 27.16
CA ALA A 89 -1.51 -17.98 28.60
C ALA A 89 -2.43 -17.01 29.38
N VAL A 90 -2.84 -15.89 28.77
CA VAL A 90 -3.87 -14.99 29.34
C VAL A 90 -5.26 -15.61 29.21
N ILE A 91 -5.52 -16.40 28.16
CA ILE A 91 -6.77 -17.16 28.02
C ILE A 91 -6.86 -18.28 29.06
N ALA A 92 -5.74 -18.94 29.33
CA ALA A 92 -5.67 -20.03 30.29
C ALA A 92 -5.82 -19.56 31.74
N ASP A 93 -5.36 -18.34 32.05
CA ASP A 93 -5.46 -17.71 33.36
C ASP A 93 -5.74 -16.22 33.21
N ASP A 94 -7.00 -15.82 33.39
CA ASP A 94 -7.44 -14.43 33.29
C ASP A 94 -7.08 -13.58 34.52
N THR A 95 -6.67 -14.22 35.63
CA THR A 95 -6.31 -13.51 36.86
C THR A 95 -5.08 -12.62 36.65
N VAL A 96 -4.23 -12.95 35.67
CA VAL A 96 -3.07 -12.16 35.26
C VAL A 96 -3.45 -10.79 34.68
N LEU A 97 -4.72 -10.55 34.33
CA LEU A 97 -5.18 -9.20 33.96
C LEU A 97 -5.12 -8.23 35.15
N VAL A 98 -5.14 -8.75 36.38
CA VAL A 98 -5.12 -7.97 37.62
C VAL A 98 -3.89 -8.28 38.47
N SER A 99 -3.55 -9.56 38.67
CA SER A 99 -2.45 -9.98 39.53
C SER A 99 -1.11 -9.89 38.78
N TYR A 100 -0.50 -8.70 38.79
CA TYR A 100 0.73 -8.42 38.05
C TYR A 100 2.02 -8.51 38.85
N ASP A 101 1.92 -8.51 40.17
CA ASP A 101 3.03 -8.60 41.10
C ASP A 101 2.57 -9.25 42.41
N ALA A 102 3.53 -9.70 43.22
CA ALA A 102 3.27 -10.23 44.54
C ALA A 102 2.60 -9.16 45.42
N GLY A 103 1.45 -9.48 45.99
CA GLY A 103 0.72 -8.59 46.89
C GLY A 103 -0.30 -7.67 46.22
N VAL A 104 -0.47 -7.73 44.88
CA VAL A 104 -1.56 -7.02 44.19
C VAL A 104 -2.90 -7.74 44.48
N PRO A 105 -3.88 -7.07 45.10
CA PRO A 105 -5.19 -7.66 45.37
C PRO A 105 -5.99 -7.88 44.08
N MET A 106 -6.87 -8.89 44.05
CA MET A 106 -7.75 -9.17 42.90
C MET A 106 -8.77 -8.05 42.58
N GLY A 107 -8.89 -7.03 43.43
CA GLY A 107 -9.69 -5.83 43.19
C GLY A 107 -8.90 -4.64 42.64
N ASP A 108 -7.59 -4.80 42.38
CA ASP A 108 -6.76 -3.73 41.83
C ASP A 108 -7.17 -3.42 40.38
N THR A 109 -7.37 -2.14 40.09
CA THR A 109 -7.82 -1.68 38.76
C THR A 109 -6.69 -1.04 37.96
N THR A 110 -5.47 -0.94 38.51
CA THR A 110 -4.38 -0.17 37.90
C THR A 110 -3.95 -0.77 36.55
N ARG A 111 -3.70 -2.08 36.48
CA ARG A 111 -3.33 -2.73 35.21
C ARG A 111 -4.49 -2.69 34.19
N PRO A 112 -5.73 -3.08 34.50
CA PRO A 112 -6.84 -2.99 33.55
C PRO A 112 -7.08 -1.57 33.02
N LEU A 113 -7.03 -0.55 33.88
CA LEU A 113 -7.20 0.85 33.46
C LEU A 113 -6.02 1.33 32.61
N ASP A 114 -4.78 0.94 32.92
CA ASP A 114 -3.62 1.27 32.08
C ASP A 114 -3.70 0.58 30.71
N LEU A 115 -4.12 -0.69 30.63
CA LEU A 115 -4.34 -1.37 29.34
C LEU A 115 -5.42 -0.67 28.52
N LEU A 116 -6.52 -0.25 29.14
CA LEU A 116 -7.58 0.50 28.49
C LEU A 116 -7.09 1.87 28.01
N ALA A 117 -6.33 2.59 28.84
CA ALA A 117 -5.75 3.88 28.49
C ALA A 117 -4.77 3.74 27.33
N ARG A 118 -3.92 2.71 27.33
CA ARG A 118 -3.00 2.40 26.22
C ARG A 118 -3.71 2.14 24.90
N LEU A 119 -4.93 1.59 24.95
CA LEU A 119 -5.74 1.31 23.77
C LEU A 119 -6.52 2.55 23.28
N THR A 120 -7.02 3.38 24.20
CA THR A 120 -8.03 4.40 23.89
C THR A 120 -7.53 5.85 23.97
N SER A 121 -6.63 6.17 24.90
CA SER A 121 -6.27 7.56 25.23
C SER A 121 -4.79 7.88 25.04
N ASN A 122 -3.89 6.90 25.20
CA ASN A 122 -2.46 7.16 25.12
C ASN A 122 -2.06 7.39 23.67
N THR A 123 -1.42 8.52 23.42
CA THR A 123 -0.88 8.84 22.11
C THR A 123 0.38 8.04 21.84
N ARG A 124 0.57 7.68 20.58
CA ARG A 124 1.76 7.02 20.05
C ARG A 124 2.24 7.77 18.83
N THR A 125 3.55 7.76 18.63
CA THR A 125 4.16 8.19 17.38
C THR A 125 4.16 7.02 16.42
N TYR A 126 3.62 7.24 15.22
CA TYR A 126 3.59 6.25 14.15
C TYR A 126 4.64 6.60 13.12
N ALA A 127 5.36 5.56 12.71
CA ALA A 127 6.49 5.72 11.81
C ALA A 127 6.01 6.21 10.41
N PRO A 128 6.73 7.14 9.74
CA PRO A 128 6.32 7.71 8.45
C PRO A 128 6.12 6.67 7.33
N GLU A 129 6.76 5.50 7.43
CA GLU A 129 6.67 4.42 6.44
C GLU A 129 5.28 3.78 6.40
N THR A 130 4.40 4.13 7.35
CA THR A 130 2.98 3.76 7.30
C THR A 130 2.20 4.48 6.19
N GLY A 131 2.78 5.52 5.57
CA GLY A 131 2.11 6.36 4.58
C GLY A 131 1.20 7.43 5.20
N ILE A 132 1.16 7.52 6.54
CA ILE A 132 0.36 8.49 7.29
C ILE A 132 1.28 9.41 8.09
N GLY A 133 1.12 10.71 7.90
CA GLY A 133 2.07 11.71 8.37
C GLY A 133 3.15 11.99 7.33
N GLY A 134 4.22 12.67 7.73
CA GLY A 134 5.38 12.94 6.87
C GLY A 134 6.70 12.58 7.56
N SER A 135 7.78 12.48 6.80
CA SER A 135 9.11 12.14 7.34
C SER A 135 9.60 13.14 8.40
N ALA A 136 9.26 14.43 8.24
CA ALA A 136 9.59 15.47 9.22
C ALA A 136 8.51 15.67 10.29
N THR A 137 7.30 15.17 10.06
CA THR A 137 6.14 15.29 10.97
C THR A 137 5.41 13.95 11.05
N PRO A 138 5.98 12.97 11.78
CA PRO A 138 5.32 11.69 12.00
C PRO A 138 3.93 11.88 12.62
N PHE A 139 3.00 10.98 12.31
CA PHE A 139 1.68 11.06 12.91
C PHE A 139 1.75 10.74 14.41
N ASN A 140 1.13 11.57 15.23
CA ASN A 140 1.05 11.40 16.68
C ASN A 140 -0.43 11.40 17.10
N GLY A 141 -0.91 10.30 17.67
CA GLY A 141 -2.31 10.16 18.03
C GLY A 141 -2.61 8.83 18.71
N THR A 142 -3.87 8.60 19.07
CA THR A 142 -4.32 7.33 19.62
C THR A 142 -4.41 6.25 18.54
N ILE A 143 -4.57 4.98 18.93
CA ILE A 143 -4.77 3.87 17.99
C ILE A 143 -6.03 4.07 17.14
N ASP A 144 -7.09 4.57 17.76
CA ASP A 144 -8.37 4.83 17.12
C ASP A 144 -8.30 6.00 16.11
N GLU A 145 -7.61 7.09 16.46
CA GLU A 145 -7.34 8.18 15.51
C GLU A 145 -6.52 7.72 14.31
N PHE A 146 -5.48 6.92 14.55
CA PHE A 146 -4.65 6.35 13.50
C PHE A 146 -5.45 5.41 12.59
N ALA A 147 -6.27 4.52 13.15
CA ALA A 147 -7.12 3.61 12.40
C ALA A 147 -8.11 4.36 11.49
N ARG A 148 -8.77 5.40 12.01
CA ARG A 148 -9.62 6.28 11.19
C ARG A 148 -8.84 6.95 10.07
N ARG A 149 -7.61 7.38 10.35
CA ARG A 149 -6.76 8.03 9.35
C ARG A 149 -6.36 7.07 8.24
N ILE A 150 -6.06 5.80 8.55
CA ILE A 150 -5.82 4.74 7.55
C ILE A 150 -7.02 4.58 6.62
N VAL A 151 -8.22 4.42 7.20
CA VAL A 151 -9.44 4.23 6.41
C VAL A 151 -9.69 5.44 5.52
N SER A 152 -9.61 6.66 6.07
CA SER A 152 -9.79 7.89 5.30
C SER A 152 -8.78 8.03 4.16
N PHE A 153 -7.51 7.73 4.42
CA PHE A 153 -6.46 7.77 3.41
C PHE A 153 -6.74 6.76 2.28
N GLN A 154 -7.01 5.50 2.64
CA GLN A 154 -7.29 4.44 1.67
C GLN A 154 -8.53 4.73 0.82
N SER A 155 -9.60 5.26 1.43
CA SER A 155 -10.81 5.66 0.70
C SER A 155 -10.56 6.81 -0.27
N SER A 156 -9.72 7.78 0.10
CA SER A 156 -9.34 8.87 -0.81
C SER A 156 -8.53 8.33 -2.00
N GLN A 157 -7.60 7.41 -1.75
CA GLN A 157 -6.81 6.79 -2.82
C GLN A 157 -7.67 5.95 -3.76
N ALA A 158 -8.63 5.19 -3.24
CA ALA A 158 -9.58 4.43 -4.04
C ALA A 158 -10.43 5.35 -4.92
N SER A 159 -10.99 6.43 -4.34
CA SER A 159 -11.79 7.41 -5.09
C SER A 159 -11.00 8.14 -6.19
N ASN A 160 -9.71 8.42 -5.96
CA ASN A 160 -8.83 8.95 -7.00
C ASN A 160 -8.62 7.95 -8.13
N ALA A 161 -8.30 6.70 -7.80
CA ALA A 161 -8.08 5.64 -8.79
C ALA A 161 -9.33 5.34 -9.63
N GLU A 162 -10.52 5.37 -9.02
CA GLU A 162 -11.80 5.25 -9.73
C GLU A 162 -12.01 6.39 -10.73
N ARG A 163 -11.79 7.64 -10.32
CA ARG A 163 -11.88 8.81 -11.22
C ARG A 163 -10.89 8.71 -12.38
N ASP A 164 -9.66 8.28 -12.11
CA ASP A 164 -8.63 8.13 -13.14
C ASP A 164 -9.02 7.02 -14.13
N ALA A 165 -9.59 5.91 -13.65
CA ALA A 165 -10.10 4.84 -14.50
C ALA A 165 -11.28 5.30 -15.38
N GLU A 166 -12.23 6.05 -14.82
CA GLU A 166 -13.34 6.64 -15.57
C GLU A 166 -12.85 7.61 -16.66
N ALA A 167 -11.91 8.49 -16.32
CA ALA A 167 -11.31 9.42 -17.28
C ALA A 167 -10.60 8.66 -18.41
N GLN A 168 -9.82 7.63 -18.10
CA GLN A 168 -9.15 6.80 -19.09
C GLN A 168 -10.14 6.03 -19.98
N GLN A 169 -11.27 5.60 -19.44
CA GLN A 169 -12.34 4.95 -20.21
C GLN A 169 -12.94 5.91 -21.24
N VAL A 170 -13.21 7.15 -20.86
CA VAL A 170 -13.72 8.19 -21.80
C VAL A 170 -12.73 8.46 -22.92
N VAL A 171 -11.44 8.62 -22.59
CA VAL A 171 -10.38 8.82 -23.59
C VAL A 171 -10.31 7.63 -24.55
N THR A 172 -10.35 6.41 -24.02
CA THR A 172 -10.29 5.19 -24.83
C THR A 172 -11.50 5.08 -25.76
N SER A 173 -12.71 5.37 -25.27
CA SER A 173 -13.92 5.41 -26.10
C SER A 173 -13.81 6.43 -27.22
N SER A 174 -13.35 7.65 -26.91
CA SER A 174 -13.20 8.71 -27.92
C SER A 174 -12.16 8.36 -28.99
N LEU A 175 -11.07 7.68 -28.60
CA LEU A 175 -10.07 7.18 -29.54
C LEU A 175 -10.63 6.05 -30.41
N GLN A 176 -11.42 5.15 -29.84
CA GLN A 176 -12.11 4.10 -30.58
C GLN A 176 -13.10 4.69 -31.59
N ASP A 177 -13.93 5.65 -31.19
CA ASP A 177 -14.88 6.33 -32.07
C ASP A 177 -14.16 7.02 -33.24
N ARG A 178 -13.03 7.66 -32.98
CA ARG A 178 -12.20 8.29 -34.02
C ARG A 178 -11.57 7.27 -34.95
N PHE A 179 -11.08 6.15 -34.41
CA PHE A 179 -10.52 5.06 -35.19
C PHE A 179 -11.58 4.44 -36.10
N ASP A 180 -12.78 4.18 -35.58
CA ASP A 180 -13.90 3.63 -36.33
C ASP A 180 -14.40 4.62 -37.40
N ALA A 181 -14.34 5.94 -37.15
CA ALA A 181 -14.69 6.95 -38.15
C ALA A 181 -13.67 7.04 -39.30
N GLU A 182 -12.38 6.81 -39.05
CA GLU A 182 -11.32 6.91 -40.07
C GLU A 182 -11.10 5.59 -40.82
N THR A 183 -11.25 4.46 -40.14
CA THR A 183 -11.05 3.12 -40.72
C THR A 183 -12.35 2.42 -41.10
N GLY A 184 -13.48 2.95 -40.66
CA GLY A 184 -14.80 2.45 -40.99
C GLY A 184 -15.09 2.60 -42.48
N VAL A 185 -15.60 1.52 -43.06
CA VAL A 185 -16.07 1.46 -44.44
C VAL A 185 -17.57 1.77 -44.42
N ASN A 186 -18.00 2.87 -45.03
CA ASN A 186 -19.40 3.23 -45.08
C ASN A 186 -20.07 2.51 -46.26
N ILE A 187 -20.73 1.39 -45.98
CA ILE A 187 -21.36 0.52 -46.99
C ILE A 187 -22.19 1.29 -48.02
N ASP A 188 -22.84 2.40 -47.65
CA ASP A 188 -23.62 3.22 -48.59
C ASP A 188 -22.73 4.00 -49.57
N ASP A 189 -21.59 4.52 -49.11
CA ASP A 189 -20.57 5.18 -49.95
C ASP A 189 -19.86 4.16 -50.83
N GLU A 190 -19.42 3.02 -50.26
CA GLU A 190 -18.85 1.93 -51.03
C GLU A 190 -19.82 1.36 -52.06
N MET A 191 -21.12 1.24 -51.73
CA MET A 191 -22.15 0.78 -52.66
C MET A 191 -22.40 1.79 -53.78
N SER A 192 -22.44 3.08 -53.46
CA SER A 192 -22.55 4.15 -54.47
C SER A 192 -21.36 4.14 -55.42
N ASN A 193 -20.15 3.96 -54.88
CA ASN A 193 -18.92 3.84 -55.67
C ASN A 193 -18.91 2.55 -56.50
N LEU A 194 -19.40 1.43 -55.96
CA LEU A 194 -19.58 0.17 -56.70
C LEU A 194 -20.58 0.31 -57.84
N LEU A 195 -21.71 1.00 -57.62
CA LEU A 195 -22.70 1.27 -58.67
C LEU A 195 -22.10 2.16 -59.76
N LEU A 196 -21.33 3.19 -59.38
CA LEU A 196 -20.62 4.06 -60.33
C LEU A 196 -19.61 3.26 -61.16
N LEU A 197 -18.81 2.40 -60.53
CA LEU A 197 -17.89 1.49 -61.20
C LEU A 197 -18.61 0.51 -62.15
N GLN A 198 -19.72 -0.07 -61.72
CA GLN A 198 -20.55 -0.97 -62.55
C GLN A 198 -21.14 -0.25 -63.77
N ASN A 199 -21.61 0.98 -63.59
CA ASN A 199 -22.16 1.79 -64.66
C ASN A 199 -21.07 2.19 -65.67
N ALA A 200 -19.91 2.66 -65.18
CA ALA A 200 -18.75 2.97 -66.00
C ALA A 200 -18.25 1.75 -66.77
N TYR A 201 -18.21 0.57 -66.15
CA TYR A 201 -17.83 -0.68 -66.81
C TYR A 201 -18.83 -1.08 -67.91
N SER A 202 -20.13 -0.97 -67.63
CA SER A 202 -21.18 -1.25 -68.62
C SER A 202 -21.15 -0.28 -69.80
N ALA A 203 -20.87 1.00 -69.54
CA ALA A 203 -20.65 2.00 -70.57
C ALA A 203 -19.41 1.68 -71.42
N ASN A 204 -18.27 1.34 -70.79
CA ASN A 204 -17.06 0.93 -71.49
C ASN A 204 -17.27 -0.32 -72.34
N ALA A 205 -18.03 -1.31 -71.85
CA ALA A 205 -18.38 -2.50 -72.61
C ALA A 205 -19.20 -2.17 -73.87
N ARG A 206 -20.16 -1.24 -73.78
CA ARG A 206 -20.92 -0.73 -74.94
C ARG A 206 -20.04 0.04 -75.93
N VAL A 207 -19.06 0.79 -75.45
CA VAL A 207 -18.08 1.46 -76.32
C VAL A 207 -17.23 0.42 -77.07
N ILE A 208 -16.77 -0.63 -76.39
CA ILE A 208 -16.03 -1.72 -77.02
C ILE A 208 -16.91 -2.47 -78.04
N SER A 209 -18.18 -2.74 -77.73
CA SER A 209 -19.08 -3.43 -78.67
C SER A 209 -19.36 -2.60 -79.92
N THR A 210 -19.59 -1.30 -79.77
CA THR A 210 -19.78 -0.39 -80.92
C THR A 210 -18.50 -0.28 -81.75
N ILE A 211 -17.32 -0.26 -81.14
CA ILE A 211 -16.04 -0.35 -81.86
C ILE A 211 -15.92 -1.67 -82.63
N GLN A 212 -16.29 -2.81 -82.04
CA GLN A 212 -16.28 -4.12 -82.73
C GLN A 212 -17.25 -4.17 -83.91
N GLU A 213 -18.45 -3.60 -83.76
CA GLU A 213 -19.41 -3.47 -84.87
C GLU A 213 -18.85 -2.61 -86.00
N LEU A 214 -18.22 -1.46 -85.68
CA LEU A 214 -17.57 -0.61 -86.69
C LEU A 214 -16.42 -1.33 -87.41
N PHE A 215 -15.60 -2.10 -86.69
CA PHE A 215 -14.56 -2.93 -87.31
C PHE A 215 -15.14 -4.01 -88.22
N THR A 216 -16.26 -4.62 -87.82
CA THR A 216 -16.96 -5.63 -88.63
C THR A 216 -17.51 -5.01 -89.92
N VAL A 217 -18.14 -3.83 -89.83
CA VAL A 217 -18.62 -3.07 -91.00
C VAL A 217 -17.45 -2.73 -91.94
N LEU A 218 -16.34 -2.21 -91.42
CA LEU A 218 -15.14 -1.90 -92.21
C LEU A 218 -14.58 -3.14 -92.93
N MET A 219 -14.51 -4.29 -92.24
CA MET A 219 -14.08 -5.55 -92.86
C MET A 219 -15.08 -6.07 -93.91
N SER A 220 -16.37 -5.79 -93.77
CA SER A 220 -17.40 -6.22 -94.71
C SER A 220 -17.45 -5.39 -96.00
N ILE A 221 -17.05 -4.11 -95.95
CA ILE A 221 -16.96 -3.20 -97.10
C ILE A 221 -15.64 -3.43 -97.89
N GLY A 222 -14.60 -3.93 -97.22
CA GLY A 222 -13.28 -4.21 -97.82
C GLY A 222 -13.19 -5.50 -98.65
N ARG A 223 -14.31 -6.08 -99.10
CA ARG A 223 -14.34 -7.26 -99.97
C ARG A 223 -15.07 -6.98 -101.28
#